data_AF-A0A259HVS0-F1
#
_entry.id   AF-A0A259HVS0-F1
#
_cell.length_a   1.000
_cell.length_b   1.000
_cell.length_c   1.000
_cell.angle_alpha   90.00
_cell.angle_beta   90.00
_cell.angle_gamma   90.00
#
_symmetry.space_group_name_H-M   'P 1'
#
loop_
_entity.id
_entity.type
_entity.pdbx_description
1 polymer ?
#
loop_
_entity_poly.entity_id
_entity_poly.type
_entity_poly.pdbx_seq_one_letter_code
_entity_poly.pdbx_strand_id
1 'polypeptide(L)'
;MRKLLIALASGLIFGFGLIVSAMISPGKVLAFLDVAAPSWDPSLALVLASAVMVSALGSALGRRRNAPLFAPAFSGPSSRSLDKKL
;
A
#
# COMPACT_ATOMS: atom_id res chain seq x y z
N MET A 1 -9.64 -22.32 -2.37
CA MET A 1 -10.92 -21.57 -2.46
C MET A 1 -10.89 -20.27 -1.65
N ARG A 2 -10.98 -20.28 -0.30
CA ARG A 2 -11.09 -19.05 0.53
C ARG A 2 -10.00 -17.99 0.28
N LYS A 3 -8.73 -18.41 0.13
CA LYS A 3 -7.61 -17.51 -0.19
C LYS A 3 -7.78 -16.77 -1.53
N LEU A 4 -8.34 -17.44 -2.54
CA LEU A 4 -8.58 -16.85 -3.87
C LEU A 4 -9.67 -15.79 -3.82
N LEU A 5 -10.76 -16.04 -3.08
CA LEU A 5 -11.83 -15.06 -2.88
C LEU A 5 -11.32 -13.78 -2.20
N ILE A 6 -10.48 -13.94 -1.17
CA ILE A 6 -9.88 -12.80 -0.45
C ILE A 6 -8.90 -12.05 -1.34
N ALA A 7 -8.07 -12.76 -2.12
CA ALA A 7 -7.16 -12.13 -3.07
C ALA A 7 -7.92 -11.35 -4.16
N LEU A 8 -9.01 -11.92 -4.70
CA LEU A 8 -9.88 -11.25 -5.67
C LEU A 8 -10.53 -10.01 -5.07
N ALA A 9 -11.15 -10.12 -3.90
CA ALA A 9 -11.76 -8.99 -3.21
C ALA A 9 -10.73 -7.87 -2.92
N SER A 10 -9.53 -8.24 -2.48
CA SER A 10 -8.44 -7.27 -2.24
C SER A 10 -8.01 -6.58 -3.54
N GLY A 11 -7.91 -7.32 -4.64
CA GLY A 11 -7.63 -6.78 -5.98
C GLY A 11 -8.71 -5.83 -6.47
N LEU A 12 -9.99 -6.16 -6.26
CA LEU A 12 -11.11 -5.26 -6.59
C LEU A 12 -11.06 -3.97 -5.79
N ILE A 13 -10.86 -4.05 -4.47
CA ILE A 13 -10.77 -2.87 -3.60
C ILE A 13 -9.60 -1.98 -4.03
N PHE A 14 -8.45 -2.58 -4.34
CA PHE A 14 -7.27 -1.86 -4.80
C PHE A 14 -7.52 -1.15 -6.15
N GLY A 15 -8.03 -1.89 -7.16
CA GLY A 15 -8.33 -1.33 -8.47
C GLY A 15 -9.39 -0.23 -8.41
N PHE A 16 -10.43 -0.42 -7.60
CA PHE A 16 -11.44 0.62 -7.35
C PHE A 16 -10.83 1.88 -6.73
N GLY A 17 -9.93 1.73 -5.75
CA GLY A 17 -9.19 2.83 -5.16
C GLY A 17 -8.33 3.61 -6.17
N LEU A 18 -7.69 2.91 -7.13
CA LEU A 18 -6.92 3.56 -8.20
C LEU A 18 -7.80 4.42 -9.12
N ILE A 19 -9.01 3.96 -9.43
CA ILE A 19 -9.96 4.72 -10.25
C ILE A 19 -10.45 5.95 -9.49
N VAL A 20 -10.91 5.78 -8.24
CA VAL A 20 -11.46 6.87 -7.42
C VAL A 20 -10.40 7.95 -7.12
N SER A 21 -9.15 7.54 -6.86
CA SER A 21 -8.05 8.49 -6.64
C SER A 21 -7.54 9.16 -7.92
N ALA A 22 -7.93 8.66 -9.10
CA ALA A 22 -7.43 9.04 -10.42
C ALA A 22 -5.91 8.85 -10.58
N MET A 23 -5.30 7.92 -9.83
CA MET A 23 -3.88 7.56 -9.97
C MET A 23 -3.54 6.84 -11.28
N ILE A 24 -4.57 6.45 -12.05
CA ILE A 24 -4.40 5.94 -13.42
C ILE A 24 -3.99 7.03 -14.42
N SER A 25 -4.14 8.32 -14.07
CA SER A 25 -3.79 9.44 -14.95
C SER A 25 -2.38 9.95 -14.66
N PRO A 26 -1.43 9.83 -15.61
CA PRO A 26 -0.07 10.35 -15.41
C PRO A 26 -0.05 11.86 -15.21
N GLY A 27 -1.00 12.60 -15.81
CA GLY A 27 -1.10 14.05 -15.64
C GLY A 27 -1.35 14.46 -14.19
N LYS A 28 -2.16 13.68 -13.45
CA LYS A 28 -2.43 13.97 -12.03
C LYS A 28 -1.18 13.77 -11.17
N VAL A 29 -0.42 12.71 -11.44
CA VAL A 29 0.84 12.42 -10.73
C VAL A 29 1.88 13.50 -11.01
N LEU A 30 2.00 13.94 -12.26
CA LEU A 30 2.91 15.02 -12.63
C LEU A 30 2.51 16.36 -11.98
N ALA A 31 1.21 16.71 -11.97
CA ALA A 31 0.71 17.92 -11.33
C ALA A 31 0.97 17.95 -9.81
N PHE A 32 1.05 16.79 -9.15
CA PHE A 32 1.45 16.69 -7.76
C PHE A 32 2.96 16.81 -7.54
N LEU A 33 3.77 16.27 -8.44
CA LEU A 33 5.23 16.33 -8.35
C LEU A 33 5.78 17.71 -8.73
N ASP A 34 5.05 18.47 -9.55
CA ASP A 34 5.44 19.81 -9.99
C ASP A 34 5.12 20.89 -8.94
N VAL A 35 5.83 20.84 -7.81
CA VAL A 35 5.65 21.75 -6.68
C VAL A 35 6.00 23.21 -7.02
N ALA A 36 6.80 23.43 -8.08
CA ALA A 36 7.23 24.75 -8.52
C ALA A 36 6.25 25.40 -9.51
N ALA A 37 5.32 24.63 -10.10
CA ALA A 37 4.35 25.18 -11.04
C ALA A 37 3.23 25.97 -10.33
N PRO A 38 2.73 27.06 -10.96
CA PRO A 38 1.57 27.80 -10.45
C PRO A 38 0.29 26.95 -10.32
N SER A 39 0.20 25.85 -11.07
CA SER A 39 -0.94 24.93 -11.11
C SER A 39 -0.70 23.64 -10.33
N TRP A 40 0.15 23.67 -9.30
CA TRP A 40 0.42 22.51 -8.45
C TRP A 40 -0.87 21.96 -7.81
N ASP A 41 -1.09 20.64 -7.94
CA ASP A 41 -2.26 19.96 -7.38
C ASP A 41 -1.87 19.09 -6.17
N PRO A 42 -2.14 19.54 -4.93
CA PRO A 42 -1.84 18.77 -3.72
C PRO A 42 -2.81 17.62 -3.43
N SER A 43 -3.83 17.39 -4.28
CA SER A 43 -4.88 16.40 -4.00
C SER A 43 -4.36 14.97 -3.77
N LEU A 44 -3.23 14.61 -4.40
CA LEU A 44 -2.57 13.32 -4.20
C LEU A 44 -1.94 13.14 -2.82
N ALA A 45 -1.63 14.23 -2.09
CA ALA A 45 -1.10 14.14 -0.73
C ALA A 45 -2.08 13.43 0.21
N LEU A 46 -3.38 13.66 0.06
CA LEU A 46 -4.42 12.99 0.86
C LEU A 46 -4.46 11.49 0.58
N VAL A 47 -4.32 11.11 -0.70
CA VAL A 47 -4.26 9.70 -1.11
C VAL A 47 -3.03 9.03 -0.49
N LEU A 48 -1.86 9.65 -0.59
CA LEU A 48 -0.63 9.15 0.01
C LEU A 48 -0.74 9.04 1.54
N ALA A 49 -1.25 10.07 2.21
CA ALA A 49 -1.43 10.08 3.66
C ALA A 49 -2.37 8.95 4.12
N SER A 50 -3.50 8.74 3.42
CA SER A 50 -4.41 7.65 3.73
C SER A 50 -3.78 6.27 3.50
N ALA A 51 -3.02 6.09 2.41
CA ALA A 51 -2.32 4.85 2.11
C ALA A 51 -1.29 4.50 3.19
N VAL A 52 -0.48 5.49 3.60
CA VAL A 52 0.49 5.34 4.69
C VAL A 52 -0.20 5.01 6.00
N MET A 53 -1.28 5.71 6.34
CA MET A 53 -2.03 5.48 7.57
C MET A 53 -2.62 4.06 7.62
N VAL A 54 -3.29 3.61 6.55
CA VAL A 54 -3.86 2.26 6.46
C VAL A 54 -2.76 1.19 6.54
N SER A 55 -1.64 1.39 5.86
CA SER A 55 -0.49 0.48 5.90
C SER A 55 0.15 0.42 7.30
N ALA A 56 0.32 1.57 7.96
CA ALA A 56 0.85 1.66 9.30
C ALA A 56 -0.06 0.95 10.32
N LEU A 57 -1.38 1.17 10.22
CA LEU A 57 -2.37 0.48 11.06
C LEU A 57 -2.37 -1.03 10.81
N GLY A 58 -2.33 -1.46 9.54
CA GLY A 58 -2.23 -2.88 9.18
C GLY A 58 -0.97 -3.54 9.74
N SER A 59 0.17 -2.85 9.66
CA SER A 59 1.44 -3.31 10.22
C SER A 59 1.44 -3.34 11.75
N ALA A 60 0.87 -2.30 12.39
CA ALA A 60 0.75 -2.25 13.84
C ALA A 60 -0.17 -3.35 14.38
N LEU A 61 -1.29 -3.61 13.71
CA LEU A 61 -2.21 -4.69 14.05
C LEU A 61 -1.57 -6.06 13.80
N GLY A 62 -0.82 -6.21 12.69
CA GLY A 62 -0.05 -7.41 12.38
C GLY A 62 1.00 -7.72 13.46
N ARG A 63 1.75 -6.70 13.92
CA ARG A 63 2.73 -6.84 15.01
C ARG A 63 2.12 -7.27 16.35
N ARG A 64 0.85 -6.94 16.60
CA ARG A 64 0.12 -7.36 17.81
C ARG A 64 -0.45 -8.78 17.72
N ARG A 65 -0.36 -9.43 16.56
CA ARG A 65 -0.96 -10.75 16.31
C ARG A 65 0.16 -11.78 16.19
N ASN A 66 -0.07 -12.97 16.74
CA ASN A 66 0.88 -14.08 16.59
C ASN A 66 0.84 -14.71 15.18
N ALA A 67 -0.31 -14.64 14.51
CA ALA A 67 -0.51 -15.19 13.18
C ALA A 67 -1.49 -14.32 12.35
N PRO A 68 -1.37 -14.32 11.01
CA PRO A 68 -2.32 -13.67 10.11
C PRO A 68 -3.69 -14.36 10.13
N LEU A 69 -4.75 -13.64 9.73
CA LEU A 69 -6.14 -14.14 9.74
C LEU A 69 -6.38 -15.39 8.88
N PHE A 70 -5.64 -15.51 7.78
CA PHE A 70 -5.90 -16.51 6.73
C PHE A 70 -4.70 -17.41 6.42
N ALA A 71 -3.68 -17.39 7.29
CA ALA A 71 -2.50 -18.22 7.19
C ALA A 71 -1.99 -18.62 8.59
N PRO A 72 -1.27 -19.76 8.72
CA PRO A 72 -0.87 -20.29 10.02
C PRO A 72 0.25 -19.49 10.71
N ALA A 73 1.07 -18.78 9.94
CA ALA A 73 2.17 -17.95 10.45
C ALA A 73 2.47 -16.80 9.49
N PHE A 74 3.14 -15.76 9.98
CA PHE A 74 3.70 -14.71 9.13
C PHE A 74 4.92 -15.23 8.37
N SER A 75 4.96 -15.01 7.06
CA SER A 75 6.11 -15.34 6.21
C SER A 75 7.15 -14.21 6.28
N GLY A 76 8.05 -14.28 7.26
CA GLY A 76 9.19 -13.36 7.39
C GLY A 76 10.46 -13.90 6.72
N PRO A 77 11.52 -13.07 6.60
CA PRO A 77 12.83 -13.55 6.18
C PRO A 77 13.32 -14.66 7.11
N SER A 78 13.70 -15.81 6.54
CA SER A 78 14.23 -16.95 7.29
C SER A 78 15.63 -16.69 7.84
N SER A 79 16.39 -15.80 7.20
CA SER A 79 17.71 -15.37 7.66
C SER A 79 17.68 -13.91 8.13
N ARG A 80 18.18 -13.70 9.34
CA ARG A 80 18.52 -12.37 9.88
C ARG A 80 20.01 -12.06 9.75
N SER A 81 20.79 -12.93 9.10
CA SER A 81 22.20 -12.65 8.85
C SER A 81 22.29 -11.56 7.79
N LEU A 82 22.72 -10.36 8.20
CA LEU A 82 23.20 -9.35 7.26
C LEU A 82 24.44 -9.95 6.60
N ASP A 83 24.34 -10.28 5.31
CA ASP A 83 25.49 -10.71 4.53
C ASP A 83 26.48 -9.54 4.50
N LYS A 84 27.69 -9.76 5.03
CA LYS A 84 28.71 -8.71 5.14
C LYS A 84 29.49 -8.52 3.84
N LYS A 85 29.20 -9.31 2.80
CA LYS A 85 29.88 -9.21 1.51
C LYS A 85 28.95 -8.65 0.45
N LEU A 86 29.29 -7.45 0.01
CA LEU A 86 28.86 -6.83 -1.24
C LEU A 86 29.69 -7.42 -2.40
#